data_AF-A0A9P0C980-F1
#
_entry.id   AF-A0A9P0C980-F1
#
_cell.length_a   1.000
_cell.length_b   1.000
_cell.length_c   1.000
_cell.angle_alpha   90.00
_cell.angle_beta   90.00
_cell.angle_gamma   90.00
#
_symmetry.space_group_name_H-M   'P 1'
#
loop_
_entity.id
_entity.type
_entity.pdbx_description
1 polymer ?
#
loop_
_entity_poly.entity_id
_entity_poly.type
_entity_poly.pdbx_seq_one_letter_code
_entity_poly.pdbx_strand_id
1 'polypeptide(L)'
;MSKRTVVNSSYKGLVENIAIPVELHEAGDKKFASFGSVLPIHCSTPEQVTEFSQHTHHYCDVFTDELLAPLGELAYVRLDENLAEKVFINRTKRLLIISSDGVLAQWRCAPTFESANQYIAGTPIVNKDGALVSVVTAKRGNHYAVSTFEGEGGYFETSEAWKVIPSPGPGLVYGDKVFETRAELRQYASSLPPAIVGPDCRPTPVLVGGPHARLVLLAGGGRQLAHHYLPPVITDDIQYL
;
A
#
# COMPACT_ATOMS: atom_id res chain seq x y z
N MET A 1 22.65 -17.64 -12.05
CA MET A 1 22.36 -17.05 -10.72
C MET A 1 20.96 -17.48 -10.33
N SER A 2 20.74 -17.89 -9.08
CA SER A 2 19.42 -18.35 -8.63
C SER A 2 18.42 -17.20 -8.64
N LYS A 3 17.32 -17.31 -9.40
CA LYS A 3 16.27 -16.27 -9.47
C LYS A 3 15.35 -16.35 -8.25
N ARG A 4 15.88 -16.16 -7.04
CA ARG A 4 15.08 -16.18 -5.80
C ARG A 4 14.42 -14.84 -5.55
N THR A 5 13.16 -14.87 -5.13
CA THR A 5 12.36 -13.72 -4.67
C THR A 5 12.26 -13.65 -3.15
N VAL A 6 13.06 -14.45 -2.45
CA VAL A 6 13.19 -14.45 -1.00
C VAL A 6 14.65 -14.28 -0.56
N VAL A 7 14.87 -13.63 0.57
CA VAL A 7 16.22 -13.38 1.12
C VAL A 7 16.69 -14.44 2.12
N ASN A 8 15.78 -15.23 2.69
CA ASN A 8 16.13 -16.30 3.64
C ASN A 8 16.85 -17.48 2.97
N SER A 9 17.78 -18.10 3.70
CA SER A 9 18.60 -19.21 3.18
C SER A 9 17.78 -20.46 2.87
N SER A 10 16.82 -20.82 3.72
CA SER A 10 15.95 -22.00 3.58
C SER A 10 14.48 -21.61 3.48
N TYR A 11 13.75 -22.19 2.52
CA TYR A 11 12.31 -21.96 2.36
C TYR A 11 11.52 -22.46 3.57
N LYS A 12 10.47 -21.71 3.91
CA LYS A 12 9.53 -22.00 5.01
C LYS A 12 8.14 -22.27 4.45
N GLY A 13 7.27 -22.83 5.30
CA GLY A 13 5.87 -23.05 4.98
C GLY A 13 5.63 -24.24 4.05
N LEU A 14 4.46 -24.24 3.41
CA LEU A 14 4.03 -25.29 2.48
C LEU A 14 4.53 -24.95 1.07
N VAL A 15 5.61 -25.62 0.65
CA VAL A 15 6.24 -25.39 -0.64
C VAL A 15 5.72 -26.37 -1.68
N GLU A 16 5.22 -25.86 -2.81
CA GLU A 16 4.74 -26.65 -3.94
C GLU A 16 5.55 -26.35 -5.22
N ASN A 17 5.59 -27.32 -6.14
CA ASN A 17 6.25 -27.17 -7.45
C ASN A 17 5.36 -26.38 -8.40
N ILE A 18 5.56 -25.06 -8.45
CA ILE A 18 4.86 -24.13 -9.33
C ILE A 18 5.89 -23.15 -9.87
N ALA A 19 6.10 -23.17 -11.18
CA ALA A 19 6.97 -22.22 -11.86
C ALA A 19 6.22 -20.91 -12.12
N ILE A 20 6.72 -19.81 -11.57
CA ILE A 20 6.15 -18.46 -11.74
C ILE A 20 7.24 -17.55 -12.33
N PRO A 21 7.00 -16.89 -13.48
CA PRO A 21 7.99 -16.01 -14.09
C PRO A 21 8.22 -14.76 -13.24
N VAL A 22 9.42 -14.18 -13.35
CA VAL A 22 9.80 -12.93 -12.70
C VAL A 22 11.01 -12.33 -13.40
N GLU A 23 11.11 -11.00 -13.39
CA GLU A 23 12.36 -10.27 -13.60
C GLU A 23 12.84 -9.71 -12.26
N LEU A 24 14.16 -9.76 -12.03
CA LEU A 24 14.77 -9.22 -10.81
C LEU A 24 15.53 -7.94 -11.16
N HIS A 25 15.36 -6.94 -10.31
CA HIS A 25 15.94 -5.62 -10.47
C HIS A 25 16.72 -5.23 -9.21
N GLU A 26 17.72 -4.39 -9.39
CA GLU A 26 18.50 -3.80 -8.30
C GLU A 26 18.59 -2.30 -8.54
N ALA A 27 18.16 -1.50 -7.56
CA ALA A 27 18.27 -0.05 -7.57
C ALA A 27 18.87 0.42 -6.24
N GLY A 28 20.14 0.83 -6.27
CA GLY A 28 20.91 1.06 -5.05
C GLY A 28 20.99 -0.22 -4.22
N ASP A 29 20.65 -0.12 -2.92
CA ASP A 29 20.66 -1.25 -1.99
C ASP A 29 19.35 -2.07 -2.00
N LYS A 30 18.37 -1.68 -2.83
CA LYS A 30 17.07 -2.35 -2.91
C LYS A 30 17.05 -3.35 -4.05
N LYS A 31 16.69 -4.58 -3.72
CA LYS A 31 16.38 -5.64 -4.68
C LYS A 31 14.87 -5.84 -4.72
N PHE A 32 14.30 -5.80 -5.92
CA PHE A 32 12.87 -5.98 -6.13
C PHE A 32 12.61 -6.83 -7.38
N ALA A 33 11.35 -7.19 -7.57
CA ALA A 33 10.88 -8.01 -8.68
C ALA A 33 9.82 -7.28 -9.51
N SER A 34 9.69 -7.70 -10.77
CA SER A 34 8.52 -7.40 -11.62
C SER A 34 7.93 -8.67 -12.19
N PHE A 35 6.69 -8.58 -12.64
CA PHE A 35 6.00 -9.61 -13.42
C PHE A 35 5.53 -8.99 -14.73
N GLY A 36 6.34 -9.08 -15.79
CA GLY A 36 6.07 -8.32 -17.01
C GLY A 36 6.13 -6.82 -16.72
N SER A 37 5.09 -6.07 -17.02
CA SER A 37 4.99 -4.63 -16.69
C SER A 37 4.54 -4.34 -15.26
N VAL A 38 4.20 -5.36 -14.45
CA VAL A 38 3.69 -5.16 -13.09
C VAL A 38 4.83 -4.86 -12.11
N LEU A 39 4.73 -3.73 -11.42
CA LEU A 39 5.77 -3.21 -10.52
C LEU A 39 5.15 -2.47 -9.31
N PRO A 40 5.66 -2.62 -8.08
CA PRO A 40 5.22 -1.80 -6.96
C PRO A 40 5.57 -0.31 -7.13
N ILE A 41 4.64 0.59 -6.81
CA ILE A 41 4.82 2.04 -7.03
C ILE A 41 6.03 2.56 -6.24
N HIS A 42 6.20 2.13 -4.99
CA HIS A 42 7.33 2.55 -4.14
C HIS A 42 8.71 2.03 -4.58
N CYS A 43 8.78 1.12 -5.56
CA CYS A 43 10.03 0.65 -6.16
C CYS A 43 10.41 1.42 -7.44
N SER A 44 9.50 2.24 -7.97
CA SER A 44 9.68 2.94 -9.23
C SER A 44 10.52 4.22 -9.08
N THR A 45 11.31 4.55 -10.10
CA THR A 45 11.93 5.88 -10.20
C THR A 45 10.88 6.95 -10.53
N PRO A 46 11.16 8.25 -10.30
CA PRO A 46 10.24 9.33 -10.68
C PRO A 46 9.84 9.32 -12.17
N GLU A 47 10.76 8.93 -13.06
CA GLU A 47 10.51 8.80 -14.49
C GLU A 47 9.52 7.66 -14.78
N GLN A 48 9.73 6.49 -14.15
CA GLN A 48 8.81 5.36 -14.26
C GLN A 48 7.43 5.68 -13.68
N VAL A 49 7.36 6.41 -12.56
CA VAL A 49 6.08 6.87 -12.00
C VAL A 49 5.35 7.79 -12.99
N THR A 50 6.08 8.72 -13.64
CA THR A 50 5.52 9.65 -14.63
C THR A 50 5.00 8.92 -15.88
N GLU A 51 5.69 7.86 -16.29
CA GLU A 51 5.27 7.02 -17.42
C GLU A 51 4.05 6.16 -17.06
N PHE A 52 4.18 5.30 -16.04
CA PHE A 52 3.18 4.29 -15.70
C PHE A 52 1.87 4.88 -15.17
N SER A 53 1.89 6.04 -14.52
CA SER A 53 0.67 6.72 -14.05
C SER A 53 -0.30 7.10 -15.18
N GLN A 54 0.15 7.13 -16.44
CA GLN A 54 -0.69 7.52 -17.58
C GLN A 54 -1.58 6.38 -18.10
N HIS A 55 -1.23 5.13 -17.81
CA HIS A 55 -1.89 3.96 -18.42
C HIS A 55 -2.18 2.81 -17.44
N THR A 56 -1.74 2.91 -16.18
CA THR A 56 -1.99 1.89 -15.16
C THR A 56 -3.47 1.75 -14.78
N HIS A 57 -3.88 0.53 -14.41
CA HIS A 57 -5.03 0.34 -13.53
C HIS A 57 -4.69 0.74 -12.09
N HIS A 58 -5.68 1.21 -11.34
CA HIS A 58 -5.47 1.76 -10.00
C HIS A 58 -5.58 0.69 -8.90
N TYR A 59 -4.45 0.07 -8.60
CA TYR A 59 -4.24 -0.75 -7.41
C TYR A 59 -3.29 -0.03 -6.45
N CYS A 60 -3.62 -0.04 -5.16
CA CYS A 60 -2.79 0.67 -4.19
C CYS A 60 -1.38 0.06 -4.18
N ASP A 61 -0.39 0.90 -4.43
CA ASP A 61 1.03 0.53 -4.51
C ASP A 61 1.40 -0.48 -5.62
N VAL A 62 0.58 -0.65 -6.67
CA VAL A 62 0.89 -1.54 -7.80
C VAL A 62 0.58 -0.86 -9.13
N PHE A 63 1.60 -0.71 -9.98
CA PHE A 63 1.45 -0.41 -11.40
C PHE A 63 1.14 -1.68 -12.19
N THR A 64 0.17 -1.64 -13.09
CA THR A 64 -0.17 -2.74 -14.00
C THR A 64 -1.04 -2.25 -15.16
N ASP A 65 -0.77 -2.74 -16.37
CA ASP A 65 -1.55 -2.42 -17.58
C ASP A 65 -2.81 -3.28 -17.73
N GLU A 66 -2.94 -4.34 -16.93
CA GLU A 66 -4.02 -5.30 -17.01
C GLU A 66 -4.76 -5.43 -15.67
N LEU A 67 -6.01 -5.89 -15.71
CA LEU A 67 -6.72 -6.24 -14.50
C LEU A 67 -6.14 -7.51 -13.89
N LEU A 68 -5.75 -7.45 -12.61
CA LEU A 68 -5.31 -8.60 -11.85
C LEU A 68 -6.46 -9.60 -11.64
N ALA A 69 -6.12 -10.88 -11.58
CA ALA A 69 -7.09 -11.94 -11.35
C ALA A 69 -7.75 -11.81 -9.95
N PRO A 70 -9.01 -12.25 -9.78
CA PRO A 70 -9.70 -12.20 -8.49
C PRO A 70 -8.96 -12.96 -7.39
N LEU A 71 -8.99 -12.42 -6.17
CA LEU A 71 -8.36 -13.05 -5.01
C LEU A 71 -9.22 -14.21 -4.48
N GLY A 72 -8.66 -15.41 -4.47
CA GLY A 72 -9.31 -16.61 -3.90
C GLY A 72 -9.17 -16.74 -2.38
N GLU A 73 -9.39 -17.94 -1.86
CA GLU A 73 -9.16 -18.28 -0.44
C GLU A 73 -7.68 -18.53 -0.12
N LEU A 74 -6.91 -18.98 -1.12
CA LEU A 74 -5.48 -19.24 -1.04
C LEU A 74 -4.77 -18.69 -2.28
N ALA A 75 -3.47 -18.49 -2.15
CA ALA A 75 -2.60 -18.05 -3.22
C ALA A 75 -1.23 -18.73 -3.14
N TYR A 76 -0.44 -18.54 -4.19
CA TYR A 76 0.91 -19.05 -4.32
C TYR A 76 1.87 -17.88 -4.47
N VAL A 77 2.83 -17.77 -3.56
CA VAL A 77 3.82 -16.69 -3.54
C VAL A 77 5.16 -17.24 -3.98
N ARG A 78 5.71 -16.68 -5.05
CA ARG A 78 6.93 -17.18 -5.68
C ARG A 78 8.12 -17.20 -4.72
N LEU A 79 8.83 -18.33 -4.64
CA LEU A 79 10.09 -18.46 -3.89
C LEU A 79 11.30 -18.41 -4.84
N ASP A 80 11.27 -19.24 -5.88
CA ASP A 80 12.27 -19.30 -6.94
C ASP A 80 11.65 -19.66 -8.30
N GLU A 81 12.48 -20.15 -9.22
CA GLU A 81 12.08 -20.50 -10.58
C GLU A 81 11.10 -21.68 -10.68
N ASN A 82 11.08 -22.59 -9.70
CA ASN A 82 10.27 -23.81 -9.74
C ASN A 82 9.32 -23.96 -8.54
N LEU A 83 9.50 -23.15 -7.50
CA LEU A 83 8.83 -23.31 -6.22
C LEU A 83 8.07 -22.05 -5.81
N ALA A 84 6.90 -22.29 -5.20
CA ALA A 84 6.09 -21.26 -4.56
C ALA A 84 5.61 -21.73 -3.18
N GLU A 85 5.42 -20.80 -2.25
CA GLU A 85 4.74 -21.07 -0.98
C GLU A 85 3.23 -20.94 -1.17
N LYS A 86 2.49 -21.96 -0.71
CA LYS A 86 1.04 -21.92 -0.63
C LYS A 86 0.61 -21.27 0.68
N VAL A 87 -0.18 -20.20 0.58
CA VAL A 87 -0.62 -19.41 1.73
C VAL A 87 -2.13 -19.19 1.70
N PHE A 88 -2.75 -19.11 2.87
CA PHE A 88 -4.15 -18.69 3.00
C PHE A 88 -4.27 -17.17 3.07
N ILE A 89 -5.32 -16.64 2.45
CA ILE A 89 -5.67 -15.22 2.52
C ILE A 89 -6.52 -14.95 3.75
N ASN A 90 -5.99 -14.14 4.66
CA ASN A 90 -6.67 -13.65 5.84
C ASN A 90 -7.33 -12.30 5.56
N ARG A 91 -8.66 -12.31 5.45
CA ARG A 91 -9.48 -11.10 5.24
C ARG A 91 -9.87 -10.38 6.52
N THR A 92 -9.55 -10.97 7.68
CA THR A 92 -9.82 -10.40 9.01
C THR A 92 -8.67 -9.53 9.48
N LYS A 93 -7.43 -10.00 9.34
CA LYS A 93 -6.24 -9.20 9.65
C LYS A 93 -5.86 -8.39 8.40
N ARG A 94 -6.06 -7.07 8.48
CA ARG A 94 -5.82 -6.13 7.38
C ARG A 94 -4.70 -5.16 7.70
N LEU A 95 -3.88 -4.86 6.70
CA LEU A 95 -2.91 -3.76 6.74
C LEU A 95 -3.44 -2.60 5.90
N LEU A 96 -3.31 -1.38 6.41
CA LEU A 96 -3.53 -0.20 5.59
C LEU A 96 -2.26 0.06 4.78
N ILE A 97 -2.39 0.01 3.46
CA ILE A 97 -1.37 0.46 2.53
C ILE A 97 -1.84 1.77 1.88
N ILE A 98 -0.89 2.65 1.63
CA ILE A 98 -1.04 3.92 0.91
C ILE A 98 0.00 4.01 -0.21
N SER A 99 -0.31 4.73 -1.28
CA SER A 99 0.65 5.04 -2.35
C SER A 99 0.30 6.36 -3.03
N SER A 100 1.25 6.95 -3.74
CA SER A 100 1.00 8.07 -4.64
C SER A 100 1.82 7.86 -5.91
N ASP A 101 1.16 8.00 -7.05
CA ASP A 101 1.77 7.95 -8.39
C ASP A 101 1.89 9.35 -9.02
N GLY A 102 1.68 10.42 -8.22
CA GLY A 102 1.69 11.80 -8.70
C GLY A 102 0.39 12.25 -9.37
N VAL A 103 -0.60 11.36 -9.51
CA VAL A 103 -1.95 11.67 -10.01
C VAL A 103 -3.00 11.33 -8.95
N LEU A 104 -2.88 10.13 -8.36
CA LEU A 104 -3.76 9.59 -7.35
C LEU A 104 -2.99 9.22 -6.08
N ALA A 105 -3.46 9.72 -4.95
CA ALA A 105 -3.06 9.26 -3.63
C ALA A 105 -4.01 8.14 -3.18
N GLN A 106 -3.59 6.89 -3.41
CA GLN A 106 -4.40 5.69 -3.18
C GLN A 106 -4.24 5.15 -1.75
N TRP A 107 -5.27 4.47 -1.26
CA TRP A 107 -5.26 3.76 0.03
C TRP A 107 -6.10 2.49 -0.04
N ARG A 108 -5.70 1.45 0.70
CA ARG A 108 -6.38 0.16 0.75
C ARG A 108 -6.22 -0.52 2.12
N CYS A 109 -7.32 -0.97 2.70
CA CYS A 109 -7.34 -1.91 3.82
C CYS A 109 -7.12 -3.34 3.29
N ALA A 110 -5.89 -3.64 2.90
CA ALA A 110 -5.53 -4.87 2.20
C ALA A 110 -5.67 -6.10 3.11
N PRO A 111 -6.26 -7.21 2.61
CA PRO A 111 -6.15 -8.51 3.28
C PRO A 111 -4.67 -8.93 3.36
N THR A 112 -4.39 -9.93 4.18
CA THR A 112 -3.01 -10.39 4.40
C THR A 112 -2.83 -11.87 4.12
N PHE A 113 -1.59 -12.29 3.90
CA PHE A 113 -1.16 -13.64 4.20
C PHE A 113 -0.04 -13.61 5.24
N GLU A 114 0.16 -14.71 5.96
CA GLU A 114 1.25 -14.84 6.93
C GLU A 114 2.33 -15.77 6.38
N SER A 115 3.58 -15.34 6.42
CA SER A 115 4.72 -16.17 6.05
C SER A 115 5.96 -15.83 6.87
N ALA A 116 6.76 -16.85 7.17
CA ALA A 116 8.09 -16.70 7.77
C ALA A 116 9.20 -16.49 6.71
N ASN A 117 8.89 -16.72 5.42
CA ASN A 117 9.79 -16.34 4.34
C ASN A 117 9.90 -14.81 4.29
N GLN A 118 11.06 -14.33 3.84
CA GLN A 118 11.36 -12.91 3.72
C GLN A 118 11.35 -12.54 2.25
N TYR A 119 10.17 -12.23 1.73
CA TYR A 119 9.98 -11.80 0.34
C TYR A 119 10.55 -10.42 0.06
N ILE A 120 11.02 -10.21 -1.17
CA ILE A 120 11.33 -8.88 -1.72
C ILE A 120 10.08 -8.23 -2.29
N ALA A 121 10.07 -6.90 -2.41
CA ALA A 121 9.00 -6.17 -3.10
C ALA A 121 8.84 -6.65 -4.54
N GLY A 122 7.59 -6.66 -5.03
CA GLY A 122 7.22 -7.09 -6.37
C GLY A 122 7.18 -8.59 -6.59
N THR A 123 7.42 -9.40 -5.54
CA THR A 123 7.32 -10.86 -5.64
C THR A 123 5.90 -11.24 -6.11
N PRO A 124 5.76 -12.04 -7.19
CA PRO A 124 4.45 -12.41 -7.72
C PRO A 124 3.62 -13.25 -6.76
N ILE A 125 2.32 -12.94 -6.68
CA ILE A 125 1.30 -13.71 -5.98
C ILE A 125 0.29 -14.18 -7.03
N VAL A 126 0.16 -15.49 -7.22
CA VAL A 126 -0.70 -16.09 -8.25
C VAL A 126 -1.78 -16.99 -7.64
N ASN A 127 -2.87 -17.21 -8.37
CA ASN A 127 -3.88 -18.22 -8.01
C ASN A 127 -3.44 -19.63 -8.45
N LYS A 128 -4.29 -20.63 -8.21
CA LYS A 128 -4.05 -22.03 -8.60
C LYS A 128 -3.84 -22.26 -10.11
N ASP A 129 -4.38 -21.37 -10.93
CA ASP A 129 -4.30 -21.44 -12.40
C ASP A 129 -3.06 -20.70 -12.93
N GLY A 130 -2.22 -20.16 -12.04
CA GLY A 130 -1.01 -19.40 -12.37
C GLY A 130 -1.28 -17.95 -12.78
N ALA A 131 -2.53 -17.48 -12.71
CA ALA A 131 -2.86 -16.09 -13.02
C ALA A 131 -2.47 -15.15 -11.87
N LEU A 132 -1.88 -14.00 -12.21
CA LEU A 132 -1.43 -13.00 -11.24
C LEU A 132 -2.61 -12.36 -10.51
N VAL A 133 -2.65 -12.49 -9.19
CA VAL A 133 -3.68 -11.88 -8.33
C VAL A 133 -3.18 -10.61 -7.64
N SER A 134 -1.88 -10.51 -7.38
CA SER A 134 -1.24 -9.37 -6.74
C SER A 134 0.29 -9.51 -6.80
N VAL A 135 1.01 -8.54 -6.24
CA VAL A 135 2.44 -8.62 -5.95
C VAL A 135 2.70 -8.22 -4.51
N VAL A 136 3.80 -8.71 -3.93
CA VAL A 136 4.22 -8.33 -2.58
C VAL A 136 4.57 -6.84 -2.56
N THR A 137 3.91 -6.07 -1.70
CA THR A 137 4.14 -4.62 -1.54
C THR A 137 4.77 -4.29 -0.19
N ALA A 138 3.96 -4.38 0.88
CA ALA A 138 4.33 -4.03 2.23
C ALA A 138 3.98 -5.15 3.21
N LYS A 139 4.58 -5.10 4.41
CA LYS A 139 4.32 -6.06 5.50
C LYS A 139 4.33 -5.42 6.88
N ARG A 140 3.79 -6.13 7.87
CA ARG A 140 4.04 -5.90 9.30
C ARG A 140 4.38 -7.22 9.98
N GLY A 141 5.60 -7.33 10.50
CA GLY A 141 6.12 -8.60 10.99
C GLY A 141 6.09 -9.66 9.87
N ASN A 142 5.34 -10.74 10.08
CA ASN A 142 5.17 -11.84 9.12
C ASN A 142 3.91 -11.70 8.25
N HIS A 143 3.12 -10.63 8.41
CA HIS A 143 1.90 -10.42 7.63
C HIS A 143 2.18 -9.53 6.44
N TYR A 144 1.97 -10.05 5.24
CA TYR A 144 2.17 -9.37 3.98
C TYR A 144 0.83 -8.87 3.44
N ALA A 145 0.78 -7.62 2.99
CA ALA A 145 -0.41 -7.06 2.35
C ALA A 145 -0.60 -7.67 0.96
N VAL A 146 -1.85 -7.93 0.59
CA VAL A 146 -2.24 -8.33 -0.77
C VAL A 146 -3.08 -7.21 -1.36
N SER A 147 -2.45 -6.36 -2.18
CA SER A 147 -3.17 -5.25 -2.82
C SER A 147 -4.07 -5.77 -3.94
N THR A 148 -5.35 -5.45 -3.87
CA THR A 148 -6.40 -5.97 -4.76
C THR A 148 -7.62 -5.04 -4.71
N PHE A 149 -8.64 -5.31 -5.53
CA PHE A 149 -9.89 -4.54 -5.52
C PHE A 149 -10.81 -4.85 -4.32
N GLU A 150 -10.70 -6.04 -3.72
CA GLU A 150 -11.54 -6.40 -2.57
C GLU A 150 -11.19 -5.61 -1.29
N GLY A 151 -12.20 -5.37 -0.47
CA GLY A 151 -12.08 -4.65 0.80
C GLY A 151 -12.19 -3.13 0.67
N GLU A 152 -12.21 -2.44 1.80
CA GLU A 152 -12.29 -0.98 1.83
C GLU A 152 -11.03 -0.33 1.26
N GLY A 153 -11.22 0.68 0.43
CA GLY A 153 -10.14 1.44 -0.20
C GLY A 153 -10.69 2.54 -1.09
N GLY A 154 -9.80 3.40 -1.57
CA GLY A 154 -10.14 4.52 -2.42
C GLY A 154 -8.90 5.30 -2.81
N TYR A 155 -9.09 6.49 -3.35
CA TYR A 155 -8.01 7.39 -3.72
C TYR A 155 -8.47 8.84 -3.66
N PHE A 156 -7.51 9.75 -3.53
CA PHE A 156 -7.69 11.18 -3.69
C PHE A 156 -6.97 11.65 -4.96
N GLU A 157 -7.62 12.48 -5.76
CA GLU A 157 -6.99 13.11 -6.93
C GLU A 157 -6.07 14.24 -6.47
N THR A 158 -4.78 13.98 -6.48
CA THR A 158 -3.73 14.91 -6.06
C THR A 158 -2.35 14.36 -6.43
N SER A 159 -1.44 15.27 -6.76
CA SER A 159 -0.02 14.93 -6.90
C SER A 159 0.76 14.97 -5.60
N GLU A 160 0.14 15.47 -4.52
CA GLU A 160 0.81 15.56 -3.23
C GLU A 160 1.07 14.15 -2.67
N ALA A 161 2.24 13.97 -2.09
CA ALA A 161 2.56 12.74 -1.37
C ALA A 161 1.73 12.64 -0.09
N TRP A 162 1.56 11.41 0.42
CA TRP A 162 0.93 11.18 1.70
C TRP A 162 1.74 11.77 2.85
N LYS A 163 1.07 12.52 3.73
CA LYS A 163 1.59 12.86 5.05
C LYS A 163 1.17 11.80 6.05
N VAL A 164 2.12 11.18 6.74
CA VAL A 164 1.84 10.17 7.77
C VAL A 164 2.10 10.74 9.15
N ILE A 165 1.10 10.69 10.03
CA ILE A 165 1.19 11.07 11.43
C ILE A 165 1.10 9.78 12.27
N PRO A 166 2.24 9.22 12.71
CA PRO A 166 2.25 7.95 13.42
C PRO A 166 1.72 8.13 14.84
N SER A 167 0.63 7.42 15.17
CA SER A 167 0.07 7.24 16.51
C SER A 167 0.20 8.48 17.41
N PRO A 168 -0.50 9.60 17.11
CA PRO A 168 -0.27 10.88 17.77
C PRO A 168 -0.74 10.95 19.24
N GLY A 169 -1.05 9.81 19.86
CA GLY A 169 -1.57 9.73 21.21
C GLY A 169 -3.07 10.02 21.32
N PRO A 170 -3.59 10.18 22.55
CA PRO A 170 -4.98 10.55 22.77
C PRO A 170 -5.22 11.99 22.33
N GLY A 171 -6.35 12.25 21.66
CA GLY A 171 -6.73 13.60 21.28
C GLY A 171 -7.78 13.63 20.18
N LEU A 172 -8.22 14.85 19.87
CA LEU A 172 -9.16 15.14 18.80
C LEU A 172 -8.37 15.54 17.55
N VAL A 173 -8.66 14.88 16.44
CA VAL A 173 -7.96 15.10 15.17
C VAL A 173 -8.75 16.06 14.30
N TYR A 174 -8.08 17.08 13.76
CA TYR A 174 -8.58 17.90 12.65
C TYR A 174 -7.43 18.15 11.69
N GLY A 175 -7.60 17.76 10.43
CA GLY A 175 -6.53 17.90 9.46
C GLY A 175 -5.33 17.02 9.80
N ASP A 176 -4.16 17.66 9.86
CA ASP A 176 -2.87 17.09 10.24
C ASP A 176 -2.47 17.45 11.67
N LYS A 177 -3.43 17.87 12.50
CA LYS A 177 -3.21 18.30 13.88
C LYS A 177 -4.05 17.50 14.87
N VAL A 178 -3.53 17.43 16.09
CA VAL A 178 -4.18 16.80 17.24
C VAL A 178 -4.33 17.84 18.35
N PHE A 179 -5.50 17.85 18.97
CA PHE A 179 -5.91 18.81 19.99
C PHE A 179 -6.33 18.06 21.26
N GLU A 180 -6.00 18.62 22.42
CA GLU A 180 -6.42 18.05 23.70
C GLU A 180 -7.91 18.26 23.93
N THR A 181 -8.43 19.44 23.55
CA THR A 181 -9.82 19.81 23.81
C THR A 181 -10.59 20.17 22.55
N ARG A 182 -11.92 20.00 22.61
CA ARG A 182 -12.83 20.38 21.52
C ARG A 182 -12.87 21.89 21.31
N ALA A 183 -12.64 22.68 22.36
CA ALA A 183 -12.64 24.13 22.29
C ALA A 183 -11.46 24.64 21.45
N GLU A 184 -10.26 24.12 21.70
CA GLU A 184 -9.05 24.45 20.92
C GLU A 184 -9.21 24.05 19.45
N LEU A 185 -9.72 22.84 19.18
CA LEU A 185 -10.00 22.39 17.82
C LEU A 185 -10.95 23.36 17.10
N ARG A 186 -12.05 23.76 17.75
CA ARG A 186 -13.01 24.70 17.16
C ARG A 186 -12.40 26.08 16.94
N GLN A 187 -11.61 26.57 17.88
CA GLN A 187 -10.91 27.85 17.75
C GLN A 187 -9.95 27.81 16.55
N TYR A 188 -9.15 26.75 16.44
CA TYR A 188 -8.25 26.53 15.30
C TYR A 188 -9.03 26.50 13.99
N ALA A 189 -10.07 25.67 13.89
CA ALA A 189 -10.89 25.56 12.69
C ALA A 189 -11.58 26.89 12.32
N SER A 190 -11.97 27.71 13.30
CA SER A 190 -12.54 29.03 13.05
C SER A 190 -11.51 30.08 12.61
N SER A 191 -10.23 29.92 12.97
CA SER A 191 -9.15 30.82 12.54
C SER A 191 -8.65 30.56 11.11
N LEU A 192 -8.94 29.39 10.55
CA LEU A 192 -8.50 29.03 9.21
C LEU A 192 -9.32 29.76 8.13
N PRO A 193 -8.68 30.18 7.02
CA PRO A 193 -9.42 30.68 5.87
C PRO A 193 -10.35 29.60 5.29
N PRO A 194 -11.30 29.98 4.42
CA PRO A 194 -12.08 29.02 3.63
C PRO A 194 -11.17 28.06 2.85
N ALA A 195 -11.66 26.85 2.58
CA ALA A 195 -10.90 25.86 1.82
C ALA A 195 -10.65 26.35 0.38
N ILE A 196 -9.39 26.32 -0.05
CA ILE A 196 -8.98 26.67 -1.41
C ILE A 196 -8.27 25.46 -2.02
N VAL A 197 -8.78 24.99 -3.15
CA VAL A 197 -8.21 23.90 -3.94
C VAL A 197 -8.05 24.38 -5.38
N GLY A 198 -6.88 24.18 -5.95
CA GLY A 198 -6.57 24.56 -7.32
C GLY A 198 -5.20 24.04 -7.76
N PRO A 199 -4.77 24.33 -9.01
CA PRO A 199 -3.50 23.83 -9.55
C PRO A 199 -2.27 24.21 -8.70
N ASP A 200 -2.30 25.39 -8.09
CA ASP A 200 -1.24 25.96 -7.23
C ASP A 200 -1.46 25.64 -5.73
N CYS A 201 -2.58 25.01 -5.38
CA CYS A 201 -3.00 24.68 -4.02
C CYS A 201 -3.65 23.28 -4.03
N ARG A 202 -2.84 22.26 -4.29
CA ARG A 202 -3.28 20.86 -4.39
C ARG A 202 -3.63 20.31 -3.01
N PRO A 203 -4.61 19.39 -2.90
CA PRO A 203 -5.02 18.89 -1.62
C PRO A 203 -3.99 17.87 -1.08
N THR A 204 -3.70 17.93 0.22
CA THR A 204 -2.73 17.03 0.87
C THR A 204 -3.45 15.84 1.52
N PRO A 205 -3.15 14.60 1.13
CA PRO A 205 -3.69 13.42 1.75
C PRO A 205 -2.91 13.09 3.03
N VAL A 206 -3.62 12.79 4.11
CA VAL A 206 -3.03 12.55 5.43
C VAL A 206 -3.54 11.24 6.01
N LEU A 207 -2.62 10.38 6.41
CA LEU A 207 -2.89 9.22 7.26
C LEU A 207 -2.56 9.58 8.71
N VAL A 208 -3.56 9.53 9.58
CA VAL A 208 -3.36 9.58 11.03
C VAL A 208 -3.46 8.15 11.56
N GLY A 209 -2.32 7.57 11.93
CA GLY A 209 -2.23 6.18 12.38
C GLY A 209 -2.63 5.99 13.85
N GLY A 210 -2.74 4.74 14.26
CA GLY A 210 -3.03 4.31 15.64
C GLY A 210 -4.35 3.52 15.74
N PRO A 211 -4.81 3.20 16.97
CA PRO A 211 -6.01 2.36 17.19
C PRO A 211 -7.31 2.95 16.61
N HIS A 212 -7.35 4.26 16.44
CA HIS A 212 -8.47 5.00 15.83
C HIS A 212 -7.97 5.73 14.59
N ALA A 213 -7.49 4.95 13.62
CA ALA A 213 -6.89 5.46 12.40
C ALA A 213 -7.89 6.26 11.56
N ARG A 214 -7.38 7.29 10.89
CA ARG A 214 -8.17 8.19 10.06
C ARG A 214 -7.44 8.53 8.76
N LEU A 215 -8.23 8.72 7.72
CA LEU A 215 -7.79 9.36 6.49
C LEU A 215 -8.38 10.76 6.43
N VAL A 216 -7.54 11.74 6.15
CA VAL A 216 -7.93 13.14 6.08
C VAL A 216 -7.43 13.72 4.77
N LEU A 217 -8.25 14.55 4.13
CA LEU A 217 -7.83 15.34 2.98
C LEU A 217 -7.84 16.81 3.36
N LEU A 218 -6.73 17.49 3.14
CA LEU A 218 -6.54 18.91 3.46
C LEU A 218 -6.53 19.76 2.20
N ALA A 219 -7.17 20.92 2.23
CA ALA A 219 -6.97 21.98 1.26
C ALA A 219 -5.68 22.76 1.54
N GLY A 220 -5.29 23.63 0.60
CA GLY A 220 -4.24 24.62 0.83
C GLY A 220 -4.54 25.44 2.10
N GLY A 221 -3.53 25.60 2.96
CA GLY A 221 -3.68 26.31 4.24
C GLY A 221 -4.21 25.47 5.41
N GLY A 222 -4.40 24.16 5.26
CA GLY A 222 -4.70 23.23 6.37
C GLY A 222 -6.18 23.07 6.72
N ARG A 223 -7.09 23.61 5.89
CA ARG A 223 -8.54 23.42 6.05
C ARG A 223 -8.94 22.00 5.64
N GLN A 224 -9.69 21.30 6.49
CA GLN A 224 -10.12 19.93 6.21
C GLN A 224 -11.22 19.88 5.14
N LEU A 225 -11.03 19.03 4.12
CA LEU A 225 -11.99 18.73 3.06
C LEU A 225 -12.77 17.45 3.34
N ALA A 226 -12.06 16.41 3.78
CA ALA A 226 -12.65 15.10 4.08
C ALA A 226 -12.01 14.52 5.35
N HIS A 227 -12.76 13.69 6.08
CA HIS A 227 -12.29 13.00 7.28
C HIS A 227 -13.03 11.67 7.41
N HIS A 228 -12.28 10.59 7.30
CA HIS A 228 -12.79 9.23 7.32
C HIS A 228 -12.24 8.52 8.54
N TYR A 229 -13.15 7.98 9.36
CA TYR A 229 -12.79 7.02 10.39
C TYR A 229 -12.62 5.66 9.72
N LEU A 230 -11.46 5.05 9.86
CA LEU A 230 -11.21 3.73 9.31
C LEU A 230 -11.80 2.64 10.23
N PRO A 231 -12.26 1.51 9.66
CA PRO A 231 -12.55 0.33 10.46
C PRO A 231 -11.27 -0.19 11.14
N PRO A 232 -11.37 -1.18 12.04
CA PRO A 232 -10.20 -1.83 12.62
C PRO A 232 -9.23 -2.31 11.53
N VAL A 233 -8.11 -1.61 11.38
CA VAL A 233 -7.05 -1.87 10.41
C VAL A 233 -5.72 -1.52 11.05
N ILE A 234 -4.68 -2.26 10.69
CA ILE A 234 -3.33 -2.02 11.18
C ILE A 234 -2.69 -0.90 10.36
N THR A 235 -2.16 0.12 11.04
CA THR A 235 -1.51 1.29 10.39
C THR A 235 -0.10 1.57 10.89
N ASP A 236 0.36 0.85 11.91
CA ASP A 236 1.65 1.00 12.56
C ASP A 236 2.65 -0.05 12.07
N ASP A 237 3.94 0.30 12.07
CA ASP A 237 5.05 -0.58 11.69
C ASP A 237 4.90 -1.28 10.32
N ILE A 238 4.22 -0.62 9.37
CA ILE A 238 4.12 -1.07 7.99
C ILE A 238 5.45 -0.78 7.28
N GLN A 239 6.07 -1.84 6.77
CA GLN A 239 7.33 -1.81 6.03
C GLN A 239 7.05 -2.03 4.55
N TYR A 240 7.29 -1.01 3.73
CA TYR A 240 7.38 -1.14 2.27
C TYR A 240 8.74 -1.74 1.92
N LEU A 241 8.74 -2.81 1.13
CA LEU A 241 9.87 -3.73 0.98
C LEU A 241 10.92 -3.31 -0.08
#